data_AF-A0A1J5BLU0-F1
#
_entry.id   AF-A0A1J5BLU0-F1
#
_cell.length_a   1.000
_cell.length_b   1.000
_cell.length_c   1.000
_cell.angle_alpha   90.00
_cell.angle_beta   90.00
_cell.angle_gamma   90.00
#
_symmetry.space_group_name_H-M   'P 1'
#
loop_
_entity.id
_entity.type
_entity.pdbx_description
1 polymer ?
#
loop_
_entity_poly.entity_id
_entity_poly.type
_entity_poly.pdbx_seq_one_letter_code
_entity_poly.pdbx_strand_id
1 'polypeptide(L)' 'MNFREDENRNLVLVDGTVIPAEKRTRCEVYSRIVGYLRPLSQYNKGKQEEFKSRKTFNIKNEEAPASK' A
#
# COMPACT_ATOMS: atom_id res chain seq x y z
N MET A 1 -4.82 1.41 9.25
CA MET A 1 -4.32 0.06 9.59
C MET A 1 -3.13 0.22 10.52
N ASN A 2 -3.33 0.03 11.82
CA ASN A 2 -2.23 0.08 12.79
C ASN A 2 -2.05 -1.34 13.33
N PHE A 3 -0.91 -1.95 13.06
CA PHE A 3 -0.48 -3.21 13.65
C PHE A 3 0.90 -2.98 14.28
N ARG A 4 1.22 -3.74 15.34
CA ARG A 4 2.54 -3.70 15.99
C ARG A 4 3.20 -5.06 15.84
N GLU A 5 4.52 -5.08 15.63
CA GLU A 5 5.30 -6.32 15.68
C GLU A 5 5.95 -6.46 17.07
N ASP A 6 5.84 -7.63 17.69
CA ASP A 6 6.51 -7.93 18.97
C ASP A 6 7.98 -8.38 18.76
N GLU A 7 8.70 -8.65 19.85
CA GLU A 7 10.10 -9.14 19.82
C GLU A 7 10.26 -10.49 19.10
N ASN A 8 9.22 -11.31 19.09
CA ASN A 8 9.13 -12.59 18.40
C ASN A 8 8.59 -12.44 16.96
N ARG A 9 8.48 -11.21 16.44
CA ARG A 9 7.93 -10.84 15.13
C ARG A 9 6.47 -11.22 14.94
N ASN A 10 5.71 -11.42 16.01
CA ASN A 10 4.27 -11.65 16.00
C ASN A 10 3.50 -10.35 15.71
N LEU A 11 2.35 -10.44 15.04
CA LEU A 11 1.57 -9.28 14.58
C LEU A 11 0.47 -9.11 15.60
N VAL A 12 0.54 -7.99 16.31
CA VAL A 12 -0.46 -7.58 17.28
C VAL A 12 -1.41 -6.62 16.58
N LEU A 13 -2.64 -7.08 16.39
CA LEU A 13 -3.73 -6.28 15.84
C LEU A 13 -4.31 -5.33 16.91
N VAL A 14 -5.04 -4.31 16.46
CA VAL A 14 -5.64 -3.28 17.34
C VAL A 14 -6.68 -3.83 18.32
N ASP A 15 -7.26 -4.99 18.03
CA ASP A 15 -8.20 -5.72 18.87
C ASP A 15 -7.52 -6.64 19.91
N GLY A 16 -6.17 -6.68 19.92
CA GLY A 16 -5.39 -7.54 20.80
C GLY A 16 -5.15 -8.95 20.27
N THR A 17 -5.65 -9.27 19.06
CA THR A 17 -5.39 -10.57 18.42
C THR A 17 -3.93 -10.68 18.00
N VAL A 18 -3.25 -11.75 18.41
CA VAL A 18 -1.85 -12.03 18.07
C VAL A 18 -1.77 -13.08 16.96
N ILE A 19 -1.12 -12.73 15.84
CA ILE A 19 -0.87 -13.63 14.72
C ILE A 19 0.60 -14.08 14.75
N PRO A 20 0.88 -15.36 15.06
CA PRO A 20 2.24 -15.89 15.09
C PRO A 20 2.95 -15.73 13.74
N ALA A 21 4.25 -15.41 13.77
CA ALA A 21 5.04 -15.24 12.56
C ALA A 21 5.06 -16.50 11.67
N GLU A 22 5.15 -17.68 12.28
CA GLU A 22 5.20 -18.98 11.59
C GLU A 22 3.93 -19.31 10.80
N LYS A 23 2.78 -18.78 11.24
CA LYS A 23 1.48 -19.02 10.58
C LYS A 23 1.21 -18.04 9.45
N ARG A 24 2.15 -17.14 9.12
CA ARG A 24 1.94 -16.14 8.07
C ARG A 24 2.35 -16.65 6.71
N THR A 25 1.51 -16.32 5.74
CA THR A 25 1.83 -16.43 4.33
C THR A 25 2.16 -15.05 3.79
N ARG A 26 3.20 -14.96 2.95
CA ARG A 26 3.52 -13.73 2.23
C ARG A 26 2.34 -13.37 1.31
N CYS A 27 1.76 -12.21 1.51
CA CYS A 27 0.73 -11.69 0.61
C CYS A 27 1.38 -10.95 -0.56
N GLU A 28 1.03 -11.34 -1.79
CA GLU A 28 1.40 -10.58 -2.98
C GLU A 28 0.36 -9.51 -3.26
N VAL A 29 0.81 -8.26 -3.34
CA VAL A 29 -0.06 -7.11 -3.60
C VAL A 29 -0.01 -6.77 -5.08
N TYR A 30 -1.17 -6.71 -5.72
CA TYR A 30 -1.33 -6.33 -7.13
C TYR A 30 -1.92 -4.94 -7.24
N SER A 31 -1.55 -4.22 -8.30
CA SER A 31 -2.11 -2.91 -8.60
C SER A 31 -2.38 -2.74 -10.09
N ARG A 32 -3.35 -1.89 -10.43
CA ARG A 32 -3.71 -1.58 -11.82
C ARG A 32 -2.95 -0.35 -12.30
N ILE A 33 -2.19 -0.51 -13.39
CA ILE A 33 -1.25 0.51 -13.85
C ILE A 33 -1.70 1.25 -15.10
N VAL A 34 -1.87 0.51 -16.19
CA VAL A 34 -2.23 0.97 -17.55
C VAL A 34 -3.25 -0.01 -18.17
N GLY A 35 -4.23 -0.44 -17.38
CA GLY A 35 -5.31 -1.31 -17.84
C GLY A 35 -5.22 -2.79 -17.42
N TYR A 36 -4.09 -3.25 -16.87
CA TYR A 36 -3.95 -4.61 -16.31
C TYR A 36 -3.36 -4.61 -14.90
N LEU A 37 -3.49 -5.74 -14.19
CA LEU A 37 -2.94 -5.95 -12.85
C LEU A 37 -1.49 -6.44 -12.93
N ARG A 38 -0.59 -5.77 -12.20
CA ARG A 38 0.82 -6.16 -12.06
C ARG A 38 1.18 -6.29 -10.58
N PRO A 39 2.00 -7.28 -10.17
CA PRO A 39 2.45 -7.39 -8.80
C PRO A 39 3.38 -6.22 -8.44
N LEU A 40 3.18 -5.63 -7.27
CA LEU A 40 3.99 -4.51 -6.76
C LEU A 40 5.45 -4.89 -6.54
N SER A 41 5.73 -6.17 -6.27
CA SER A 41 7.10 -6.69 -6.15
C SER A 41 7.94 -6.48 -7.40
N GLN A 42 7.31 -6.30 -8.57
CA GLN A 42 7.98 -6.06 -9.86
C GLN A 42 8.05 -4.58 -10.27
N TYR A 43 7.81 -3.65 -9.34
CA TYR A 43 7.95 -2.22 -9.61
C TYR A 43 9.42 -1.81 -9.62
N ASN A 44 9.94 -1.47 -10.79
CA ASN A 44 11.24 -0.85 -10.91
C ASN A 44 11.23 0.61 -10.39
N LYS A 45 12.42 1.20 -10.21
CA LYS A 45 12.58 2.57 -9.69
C LYS A 45 11.78 3.60 -10.50
N GLY A 46 11.82 3.52 -11.84
CA GLY A 46 11.07 4.44 -12.70
C GLY A 46 9.55 4.37 -12.52
N LYS A 47 9.01 3.18 -12.28
CA LYS A 47 7.58 3.00 -12.02
C LYS A 47 7.15 3.58 -10.67
N GLN A 48 8.02 3.49 -9.66
CA GLN A 48 7.77 4.10 -8.36
C GLN A 48 7.76 5.64 -8.47
N GLU A 49 8.69 6.22 -9.22
CA GLU A 49 8.71 7.67 -9.47
C GLU A 49 7.51 8.15 -10.31
N GLU A 50 7.14 7.42 -11.36
CA GLU A 50 5.92 7.73 -12.12
C GLU A 50 4.66 7.61 -11.26
N PHE A 51 4.57 6.63 -10.35
CA PHE A 51 3.43 6.52 -9.46
C PHE A 51 3.33 7.72 -8.50
N LYS A 52 4.47 8.20 -7.98
CA LYS A 52 4.52 9.39 -7.11
C LYS A 52 4.04 10.67 -7.79
N SER A 53 4.25 10.80 -9.10
CA SER A 53 3.80 11.98 -9.86
C SER A 53 2.33 11.93 -10.27
N ARG A 54 1.63 10.81 -10.05
CA ARG A 54 0.18 10.69 -10.34
C ARG A 54 -0.62 11.57 -9.39
N LYS A 55 -1.60 12.29 -9.94
CA LYS A 55 -2.58 13.05 -9.16
C LYS A 55 -3.85 12.21 -9.00
N THR A 56 -4.29 12.02 -7.77
CA THR A 56 -5.56 11.38 -7.46
C THR A 56 -6.68 12.40 -7.48
N PHE A 57 -7.79 12.08 -8.11
CA PHE A 57 -9.02 12.86 -7.95
C PHE A 57 -9.56 12.65 -6.54
N ASN A 58 -9.86 13.74 -5.83
CA ASN A 58 -10.44 13.70 -4.50
C ASN A 58 -11.78 14.44 -4.51
N ILE A 59 -12.86 13.70 -4.30
CA ILE A 59 -14.25 14.19 -4.34
C ILE A 59 -14.49 15.28 -3.27
N LYS A 60 -13.70 15.30 -2.18
CA LYS A 60 -13.87 16.28 -1.08
C LYS A 60 -13.15 17.61 -1.30
N ASN A 61 -12.35 17.74 -2.36
CA ASN A 61 -11.66 18.98 -2.72
C ASN A 61 -12.30 19.57 -3.98
N GLU A 62 -13.45 20.25 -3.84
CA GLU A 62 -14.01 21.11 -4.89
C GLU A 62 -13.27 22.46 -5.01
N GLU A 63 -12.18 22.67 -4.26
CA GLU A 63 -11.32 23.84 -4.40
C GLU A 63 -9.85 23.42 -4.53
N ALA A 64 -9.40 23.24 -5.77
CA ALA A 64 -7.99 23.41 -6.11
C ALA A 64 -7.92 24.05 -7.50
N PRO A 65 -7.53 25.33 -7.61
CA PRO A 65 -7.47 26.03 -8.88
C PRO A 65 -6.40 25.39 -9.76
N ALA A 66 -6.64 25.46 -11.07
CA ALA A 66 -5.66 25.17 -12.11
C ALA A 66 -4.29 25.75 -11.74
N SER A 67 -3.31 24.88 -11.49
CA SER A 67 -1.92 25.28 -11.42
C SER A 67 -1.49 25.68 -12.84
N LYS A 68 -1.17 26.97 -12.98
CA LYS A 68 -0.63 27.66 -14.16
C LYS A 68 0.37 26.85 -14.98
#